data_AF-A0A9P6G235-F1
#
_entry.id   AF-A0A9P6G235-F1
#
_cell.length_a   1.000
_cell.length_b   1.000
_cell.length_c   1.000
_cell.angle_alpha   90.00
_cell.angle_beta   90.00
_cell.angle_gamma   90.00
#
_symmetry.space_group_name_H-M   'P 1'
#
loop_
_entity.id
_entity.type
_entity.pdbx_description
1 polymer ?
#
loop_
_entity_poly.entity_id
_entity_poly.type
_entity_poly.pdbx_seq_one_letter_code
_entity_poly.pdbx_strand_id
1 'polypeptide(L)'
;MHQIIHSQLDNPLTCWLRYLQRMGHPLRNEDYVFPTLGARGDVSLHQNVSPDTIQQYLDISTKEVGLIEDTTKFRYTNHCFRRGGAQHCLTFKKPQWSLEACKWWGGWSKDAEREAIESYLKISSLGSGRV
;
A
#
# COMPACT_ATOMS: atom_id res chain seq x y z
N MET A 1 10.86 33.42 -1.97
CA MET A 1 12.15 33.09 -2.62
C MET A 1 12.91 32.19 -1.65
N HIS A 2 13.23 30.92 -1.89
CA HIS A 2 13.32 30.10 -3.09
C HIS A 2 13.15 28.63 -2.64
N GLN A 3 12.34 27.90 -3.41
CA GLN A 3 12.39 26.45 -3.68
C GLN A 3 12.92 25.50 -2.59
N ILE A 4 11.96 24.74 -2.03
CA ILE A 4 12.20 23.44 -1.39
C ILE A 4 12.96 22.56 -2.40
N ILE A 5 14.10 22.07 -1.97
CA ILE A 5 14.94 21.08 -2.64
C ILE A 5 14.15 19.76 -2.70
N HIS A 6 13.24 19.63 -3.67
CA HIS A 6 12.82 18.33 -4.18
C HIS A 6 13.96 17.81 -5.05
N SER A 7 15.07 17.44 -4.40
CA SER A 7 16.14 16.72 -5.06
C SER A 7 15.59 15.39 -5.58
N GLN A 8 16.09 15.01 -6.75
CA GLN A 8 15.71 13.90 -7.60
C GLN A 8 15.91 12.53 -6.92
N LEU A 9 15.07 12.20 -5.95
CA LEU A 9 14.86 10.80 -5.61
C LEU A 9 13.92 10.24 -6.66
N ASP A 10 14.46 9.39 -7.54
CA ASP A 10 13.64 8.56 -8.43
C ASP A 10 12.52 7.91 -7.59
N ASN A 11 11.30 7.89 -8.14
CA ASN A 11 10.15 7.25 -7.50
C ASN A 11 10.56 5.86 -6.97
N PRO A 12 10.17 5.45 -5.75
CA PRO A 12 10.56 4.15 -5.19
C PRO A 12 10.32 2.96 -6.13
N LEU A 13 9.25 3.01 -6.92
CA LEU A 13 8.96 2.03 -7.97
C LEU A 13 10.00 2.05 -9.10
N THR A 14 10.42 3.22 -9.54
CA THR A 14 11.49 3.35 -10.55
C THR A 14 12.82 2.84 -10.02
N CYS A 15 13.19 3.16 -8.77
CA CYS A 15 14.37 2.61 -8.11
C CYS A 15 14.30 1.08 -8.04
N TRP A 16 13.14 0.54 -7.67
CA TRP A 16 12.87 -0.88 -7.59
C TRP A 16 13.01 -1.57 -8.96
N LEU A 17 12.38 -1.04 -10.01
CA LEU A 17 12.48 -1.60 -11.36
C LEU A 17 13.93 -1.59 -11.88
N ARG A 18 14.69 -0.53 -11.60
CA ARG A 18 16.12 -0.46 -11.94
C ARG A 18 16.95 -1.47 -11.16
N TYR A 19 16.62 -1.71 -9.90
CA TYR A 19 17.25 -2.78 -9.11
C TYR A 19 16.99 -4.15 -9.73
N LEU A 20 15.74 -4.46 -10.09
CA LEU A 20 15.41 -5.71 -10.78
C LEU A 20 16.18 -5.88 -12.09
N GLN A 21 16.30 -4.82 -12.90
CA GLN A 21 17.07 -4.86 -14.15
C GLN A 21 18.56 -5.14 -13.92
N ARG A 22 19.13 -4.66 -12.81
CA ARG A 22 20.54 -4.92 -12.45
C ARG A 22 20.80 -6.35 -11.98
N MET A 23 19.78 -7.04 -11.49
CA MET A 23 19.89 -8.43 -11.03
C MET A 23 20.02 -9.45 -12.18
N GLY A 24 20.04 -9.00 -13.44
CA GLY A 24 20.58 -9.78 -14.56
C GLY A 24 19.61 -10.08 -15.71
N HIS A 25 18.36 -9.62 -15.63
CA HIS A 25 17.38 -9.86 -16.69
C HIS A 25 16.69 -8.56 -17.13
N PRO A 26 16.65 -8.27 -18.45
CA PRO A 26 15.76 -7.24 -18.98
C PRO A 26 14.32 -7.60 -18.62
N LEU A 27 13.62 -6.68 -17.94
CA LEU A 27 12.21 -6.85 -17.64
C LEU A 27 11.41 -6.92 -18.94
N ARG A 28 10.55 -7.93 -19.04
CA ARG A 28 9.59 -8.14 -20.12
C ARG A 28 8.20 -7.66 -19.69
N ASN A 29 7.29 -7.51 -20.65
CA ASN A 29 5.94 -7.04 -20.36
C ASN A 29 5.13 -8.06 -19.53
N GLU A 30 5.54 -9.33 -19.55
CA GLU A 30 4.89 -10.44 -18.86
C GLU A 30 5.44 -10.68 -17.45
N ASP A 31 6.51 -9.98 -17.06
CA ASP A 31 7.13 -10.13 -15.75
C ASP A 31 6.31 -9.45 -14.65
N TYR A 32 6.31 -10.04 -13.46
CA TYR A 32 5.69 -9.40 -12.30
C TYR A 32 6.51 -8.20 -11.83
N VAL A 33 5.82 -7.08 -11.58
CA VAL A 33 6.42 -5.88 -10.97
C VAL A 33 6.96 -6.18 -9.57
N PHE A 34 6.29 -7.08 -8.84
CA PHE A 34 6.70 -7.57 -7.52
C PHE A 34 6.91 -9.09 -7.59
N PRO A 35 8.07 -9.54 -8.09
CA PRO A 35 8.38 -10.95 -8.23
C PRO A 35 8.70 -11.59 -6.88
N THR A 36 8.68 -12.92 -6.82
CA THR A 36 9.18 -13.67 -5.67
C THR A 36 10.69 -13.43 -5.49
N LEU A 37 11.07 -13.06 -4.26
CA LEU A 37 12.45 -12.95 -3.82
C LEU A 37 12.80 -14.16 -2.97
N GLY A 38 13.75 -14.97 -3.43
CA GLY A 38 14.24 -16.09 -2.68
C GLY A 38 15.22 -15.66 -1.57
N ALA A 39 15.39 -16.53 -0.58
CA ALA A 39 16.18 -16.23 0.62
C ALA A 39 17.67 -15.94 0.35
N ARG A 40 18.18 -16.31 -0.83
CA ARG A 40 19.58 -16.10 -1.23
C ARG A 40 19.75 -14.88 -2.13
N GLY A 41 18.70 -14.06 -2.29
CA GLY A 41 18.69 -12.91 -3.19
C GLY A 41 18.40 -13.27 -4.65
N ASP A 42 17.95 -14.50 -4.92
CA ASP A 42 17.42 -14.89 -6.21
C ASP A 42 16.07 -14.23 -6.50
N VAL A 43 15.82 -13.87 -7.76
CA VAL A 43 14.62 -13.16 -8.20
C VAL A 43 13.91 -13.98 -9.26
N SER A 44 12.68 -14.41 -8.97
CA SER A 44 11.85 -15.18 -9.89
C SER A 44 10.81 -14.29 -10.58
N LEU A 45 11.20 -13.66 -11.69
CA LEU A 45 10.38 -12.65 -12.40
C LEU A 45 9.01 -13.13 -12.87
N HIS A 46 8.89 -14.43 -13.18
CA HIS A 46 7.65 -15.04 -13.66
C HIS A 46 6.75 -15.59 -12.54
N GLN A 47 7.13 -15.38 -11.28
CA GLN A 47 6.36 -15.82 -10.13
C GLN A 47 5.96 -14.62 -9.29
N ASN A 48 4.66 -14.47 -9.05
CA ASN A 48 4.15 -13.43 -8.17
C ASN A 48 4.51 -13.74 -6.71
N VAL A 49 4.86 -12.69 -5.97
CA VAL A 49 5.03 -12.77 -4.52
C VAL A 49 3.74 -13.27 -3.85
N SER A 50 3.89 -14.16 -2.87
CA SER A 50 2.72 -14.72 -2.17
C SER A 50 2.07 -13.67 -1.24
N PRO A 51 0.75 -13.74 -1.01
CA PRO A 51 0.09 -12.88 -0.02
C PRO A 51 0.70 -12.97 1.38
N ASP A 52 1.15 -14.16 1.79
CA ASP A 52 1.79 -14.39 3.08
C ASP A 52 3.16 -13.70 3.17
N THR A 53 3.93 -13.72 2.08
CA THR A 53 5.21 -13.00 2.00
C THR A 53 5.00 -11.49 2.10
N ILE A 54 3.99 -10.94 1.40
CA ILE A 54 3.63 -9.52 1.54
C ILE A 54 3.27 -9.19 2.98
N GLN A 55 2.50 -10.06 3.64
CA GLN A 55 2.15 -9.86 5.03
C GLN A 55 3.37 -9.90 5.96
N GLN A 56 4.30 -10.82 5.76
CA GLN A 56 5.54 -10.86 6.51
C GLN A 56 6.34 -9.56 6.35
N TYR A 57 6.41 -9.01 5.13
CA TYR A 57 7.07 -7.72 4.90
C TYR A 57 6.38 -6.57 5.65
N LEU A 58 5.04 -6.56 5.72
CA LEU A 58 4.30 -5.58 6.51
C LEU A 58 4.59 -5.71 8.01
N ASP A 59 4.58 -6.93 8.53
CA ASP A 59 4.82 -7.21 9.95
C ASP A 59 6.26 -6.80 10.35
N ILE A 60 7.26 -7.15 9.53
CA ILE A 60 8.66 -6.74 9.74
C ILE A 60 8.77 -5.22 9.70
N SER A 61 8.30 -4.59 8.62
CA SER A 61 8.48 -3.14 8.43
C SER A 61 7.83 -2.35 9.55
N THR A 62 6.60 -2.70 9.94
CA THR A 62 5.84 -1.98 10.98
C THR A 62 6.41 -2.17 12.38
N LYS A 63 7.03 -3.33 12.64
CA LYS A 63 7.79 -3.57 13.86
C LYS A 63 9.10 -2.78 13.90
N GLU A 64 9.86 -2.78 12.81
CA GLU A 64 11.15 -2.09 12.72
C GLU A 64 11.02 -0.57 12.91
N VAL A 65 9.93 0.03 12.42
CA VAL A 65 9.66 1.45 12.62
C VAL A 65 8.92 1.76 13.93
N GLY A 66 8.68 0.76 14.78
CA GLY A 66 8.03 0.93 16.08
C GLY A 66 6.54 1.27 16.03
N LEU A 67 5.86 1.02 14.91
CA LEU A 67 4.41 1.23 14.79
C LEU A 67 3.61 0.12 15.51
N ILE A 68 4.15 -1.10 15.52
CA ILE A 68 3.53 -2.28 16.14
C ILE A 68 4.61 -3.06 16.89
N GLU A 69 4.52 -3.11 18.21
CA GLU A 69 5.47 -3.86 19.04
C GLU A 69 5.21 -5.38 18.99
N ASP A 70 3.93 -5.78 18.94
CA ASP A 70 3.47 -7.17 18.97
C ASP A 70 2.50 -7.46 17.82
N THR A 71 3.05 -7.99 16.73
CA THR A 71 2.30 -8.33 15.50
C THR A 71 1.31 -9.47 15.68
N THR A 72 1.36 -10.19 16.80
CA THR A 72 0.39 -11.25 17.14
C THR A 72 -0.91 -10.70 17.70
N LYS A 73 -0.87 -9.49 18.28
CA LYS A 73 -2.05 -8.80 18.84
C LYS A 73 -2.66 -7.81 17.87
N PHE A 74 -1.81 -7.05 17.18
CA PHE A 74 -2.23 -6.04 16.22
C PHE A 74 -1.39 -6.15 14.97
N ARG A 75 -1.98 -6.08 13.79
CA ARG A 75 -1.23 -6.11 12.53
C ARG A 75 -1.92 -5.30 11.46
N TYR A 76 -1.11 -4.62 10.65
CA TYR A 76 -1.60 -4.10 9.39
C TYR A 76 -1.77 -5.25 8.41
N THR A 77 -2.85 -5.21 7.64
CA THR A 77 -3.11 -6.16 6.56
C THR A 77 -3.25 -5.40 5.25
N ASN A 78 -3.24 -6.13 4.13
CA ASN A 78 -3.57 -5.56 2.82
C ASN A 78 -4.91 -4.79 2.85
N HIS A 79 -5.87 -5.24 3.66
CA HIS A 79 -7.16 -4.57 3.82
C HIS A 79 -7.05 -3.21 4.53
N CYS A 80 -6.10 -3.06 5.48
CA CYS A 80 -5.84 -1.78 6.15
C CYS A 80 -5.37 -0.71 5.15
N PHE A 81 -4.47 -1.06 4.23
CA PHE A 81 -3.98 -0.14 3.21
C PHE A 81 -5.05 0.19 2.16
N ARG A 82 -5.86 -0.80 1.76
CA ARG A 82 -7.03 -0.54 0.89
C ARG A 82 -8.00 0.43 1.56
N ARG A 83 -8.34 0.20 2.83
CA ARG A 83 -9.23 1.10 3.57
C ARG A 83 -8.63 2.50 3.75
N GLY A 84 -7.40 2.57 4.26
CA GLY A 84 -6.70 3.82 4.51
C GLY A 84 -6.46 4.65 3.24
N GLY A 85 -6.14 3.99 2.12
CA GLY A 85 -6.00 4.65 0.82
C GLY A 85 -7.30 5.28 0.33
N ALA A 86 -8.42 4.57 0.47
CA ALA A 86 -9.75 5.12 0.14
C ALA A 86 -10.13 6.29 1.06
N GLN A 87 -9.86 6.18 2.37
CA GLN A 87 -10.08 7.26 3.33
C GLN A 87 -9.23 8.50 3.01
N HIS A 88 -7.96 8.29 2.64
CA HIS A 88 -7.06 9.36 2.25
C HIS A 88 -7.51 10.07 0.98
N CYS A 89 -7.90 9.32 -0.05
CA CYS A 89 -8.36 9.90 -1.30
C CYS A 89 -9.68 10.67 -1.16
N LEU A 90 -10.57 10.19 -0.29
CA LEU A 90 -11.84 10.87 0.01
C LEU A 90 -11.64 12.14 0.83
N THR A 91 -10.71 12.14 1.79
CA THR A 91 -10.63 13.19 2.82
C THR A 91 -9.47 14.17 2.62
N PHE A 92 -8.27 13.67 2.33
CA PHE A 92 -7.03 14.44 2.45
C PHE A 92 -6.41 14.81 1.09
N LYS A 93 -6.63 14.01 0.05
CA LYS A 93 -6.11 14.28 -1.31
C LYS A 93 -6.73 15.54 -1.92
N LYS A 94 -5.99 16.25 -2.78
CA LYS A 94 -6.50 17.38 -3.58
C LYS A 94 -6.22 17.16 -5.09
N PRO A 95 -7.25 17.17 -5.97
CA PRO A 95 -8.67 17.16 -5.62
C PRO A 95 -9.07 15.86 -4.91
N GLN A 96 -10.05 15.95 -4.02
CA GLN A 96 -10.64 14.78 -3.35
C GLN A 96 -11.32 13.89 -4.38
N TRP A 97 -11.31 12.58 -4.13
CA TRP A 97 -12.07 11.63 -4.91
C TRP A 97 -13.56 11.66 -4.54
N SER A 98 -14.43 11.42 -5.51
CA SER A 98 -15.84 11.15 -5.24
C SER A 98 -16.00 9.79 -4.56
N LEU A 99 -17.14 9.57 -3.89
CA LEU A 99 -17.45 8.26 -3.31
C LEU A 99 -17.41 7.16 -4.36
N GLU A 100 -17.95 7.41 -5.56
CA GLU A 100 -17.93 6.45 -6.67
C GLU A 100 -16.51 6.11 -7.15
N ALA A 101 -15.59 7.08 -7.18
CA ALA A 101 -14.19 6.81 -7.49
C ALA A 101 -13.53 5.94 -6.41
N CYS A 102 -13.84 6.18 -5.12
CA CYS A 102 -13.40 5.32 -4.03
C CYS A 102 -14.00 3.92 -4.11
N LYS A 103 -15.31 3.78 -4.44
CA LYS A 103 -15.98 2.49 -4.65
C LYS A 103 -15.27 1.66 -5.72
N TRP A 104 -15.03 2.29 -6.87
CA TRP A 104 -14.34 1.67 -7.99
C TRP A 104 -12.91 1.23 -7.61
N TRP A 105 -12.13 2.13 -6.98
CA TRP A 105 -10.74 1.84 -6.64
C TRP A 105 -10.60 0.75 -5.57
N GLY A 106 -11.47 0.73 -4.55
CA GLY A 106 -11.42 -0.29 -3.50
C GLY A 106 -12.17 -1.59 -3.84
N GLY A 107 -12.72 -1.70 -5.05
CA GLY A 107 -13.39 -2.92 -5.54
C GLY A 107 -14.71 -3.21 -4.82
N TRP A 108 -15.44 -2.19 -4.38
CA TRP A 108 -16.81 -2.37 -3.88
C TRP A 108 -17.78 -2.60 -5.04
N SER A 109 -18.81 -3.41 -4.82
CA SER A 109 -19.89 -3.54 -5.80
C SER A 109 -20.61 -2.21 -5.98
N LYS A 110 -21.18 -1.98 -7.17
CA LYS A 110 -21.95 -0.76 -7.45
C LYS A 110 -23.16 -0.64 -6.52
N ASP A 111 -23.77 -1.78 -6.20
CA ASP A 111 -24.94 -1.89 -5.35
C ASP A 111 -24.60 -1.92 -3.85
N ALA A 112 -23.31 -1.83 -3.49
CA ALA A 112 -22.95 -1.70 -2.08
C ALA A 112 -23.58 -0.43 -1.51
N GLU A 113 -24.37 -0.62 -0.46
CA GLU A 113 -25.09 0.44 0.23
C GLU A 113 -24.11 1.56 0.60
N ARG A 114 -24.52 2.80 0.31
CA ARG A 114 -23.73 3.99 0.55
C ARG A 114 -23.36 4.09 2.02
N GLU A 115 -24.32 3.79 2.89
CA GLU A 115 -24.22 3.80 4.35
C GLU A 115 -23.19 2.79 4.84
N ALA A 116 -23.16 1.59 4.25
CA ALA A 116 -22.17 0.57 4.56
C ALA A 116 -20.76 1.09 4.23
N ILE A 117 -20.52 1.57 3.01
CA ILE A 117 -19.18 2.07 2.63
C ILE A 117 -18.78 3.29 3.44
N GLU A 118 -19.72 4.20 3.70
CA GLU A 118 -19.45 5.36 4.54
C GLU A 118 -19.09 4.97 5.97
N SER A 119 -19.74 3.95 6.57
CA SER A 119 -19.35 3.46 7.90
C SER A 119 -17.91 2.93 7.93
N TYR A 120 -17.43 2.37 6.82
CA TYR A 120 -16.05 1.94 6.66
C TYR A 120 -15.09 3.10 6.41
N LEU A 121 -15.52 4.19 5.77
CA LEU A 121 -14.64 5.32 5.42
C LEU A 121 -14.69 6.50 6.41
N LYS A 122 -15.73 6.60 7.23
CA LYS A 122 -15.89 7.65 8.26
C LYS A 122 -14.78 7.56 9.31
N ILE A 123 -14.18 8.71 9.64
CA ILE A 123 -13.16 8.88 10.70
C ILE A 123 -13.79 8.80 12.11
N SER A 124 -15.13 8.82 12.22
CA SER A 124 -15.88 8.99 13.47
C SER A 124 -15.85 7.83 14.47
N SER A 125 -14.91 6.88 14.35
CA SER A 125 -14.55 5.99 15.47
C SER A 125 -13.37 6.51 16.30
N LEU A 126 -12.77 7.66 15.95
CA LEU A 126 -11.99 8.45 16.90
C LEU A 126 -12.96 9.14 17.84
N GLY A 127 -13.35 8.38 18.88
CA GLY A 127 -14.21 8.88 19.94
C GLY A 127 -13.66 10.18 20.53
N SER A 128 -14.60 11.05 20.85
CA SER A 128 -14.51 12.12 21.84
C SER A 128 -14.03 11.57 23.21
N GLY A 129 -12.76 11.19 23.33
CA GLY A 129 -12.22 10.59 24.55
C GLY A 129 -10.70 10.58 24.61
N ARG A 130 -10.16 11.58 25.32
CA ARG A 130 -8.85 11.63 26.01
C ARG A 130 -7.59 11.47 25.15
N VAL A 131 -6.91 12.60 24.95
CA VAL A 131 -5.46 12.71 25.21
C VAL A 131 -5.30 13.10 26.67
#